data_AF-A0A397W5N7-F1
#
_entry.id   AF-A0A397W5N7-F1
#
_cell.length_a   1.000
_cell.length_b   1.000
_cell.length_c   1.000
_cell.angle_alpha   90.00
_cell.angle_beta   90.00
_cell.angle_gamma   90.00
#
_symmetry.space_group_name_H-M   'P 1'
#
loop_
_entity.id
_entity.type
_entity.pdbx_description
1 polymer ?
#
loop_
_entity_poly.entity_id
_entity_poly.type
_entity_poly.pdbx_seq_one_letter_code
_entity_poly.pdbx_strand_id
1 'polypeptide(L)'
;MSRPNAEDLTCIFQNLVKDHKNIGLSACGTKTKQTWRHADSPAAKKRLPLYHPYIPELVDLHSSLSSYSICETHYNQLISKDNFYQQLLNNSLFPPSSSSSSSVHQFQTDTNSDNNSTSISRTHEEVTDFIGSHLSIERAKNLFDKSQDNSDVTYAITELLFQLEIQKGEIIELRKNISEYCEEIVHLKKLY
;
A
#
# COMPACT_ATOMS: atom_id res chain seq x y z
N MET A 1 28.70 -21.09 -11.80
CA MET A 1 27.66 -21.60 -10.89
C MET A 1 26.31 -21.33 -11.54
N SER A 2 25.53 -22.38 -11.83
CA SER A 2 24.17 -22.22 -12.37
C SER A 2 23.24 -21.72 -11.27
N ARG A 3 22.26 -20.88 -11.62
CA ARG A 3 21.23 -20.43 -10.68
C ARG A 3 20.39 -21.64 -10.24
N PRO A 4 20.09 -21.82 -8.94
CA PRO A 4 19.18 -22.86 -8.48
C PRO A 4 17.77 -22.64 -9.05
N ASN A 5 16.98 -23.71 -9.18
CA ASN A 5 15.60 -23.57 -9.65
C ASN A 5 14.77 -22.82 -8.59
N ALA A 6 13.74 -22.10 -9.01
CA ALA A 6 12.87 -21.36 -8.10
C ALA A 6 12.14 -22.30 -7.12
N GLU A 7 11.84 -23.53 -7.52
CA GLU A 7 11.19 -24.53 -6.66
C GLU A 7 12.08 -25.05 -5.52
N ASP A 8 13.41 -24.95 -5.67
CA ASP A 8 14.38 -25.37 -4.65
C ASP A 8 14.60 -24.30 -3.57
N LEU A 9 14.14 -23.07 -3.82
CA LEU A 9 14.28 -21.93 -2.91
C LEU A 9 13.06 -21.80 -2.02
N THR A 10 13.28 -21.31 -0.80
CA THR A 10 12.19 -21.02 0.15
C THR A 10 11.36 -19.83 -0.33
N CYS A 11 10.04 -19.92 -0.17
CA CYS A 11 9.17 -18.78 -0.48
C CYS A 11 9.47 -17.61 0.47
N ILE A 12 9.68 -16.41 -0.06
CA ILE A 12 9.98 -15.21 0.73
C ILE A 12 8.91 -14.92 1.80
N PHE A 13 7.65 -15.29 1.54
CA PHE A 13 6.54 -15.08 2.45
C PHE A 13 6.30 -16.25 3.42
N GLN A 14 6.97 -17.40 3.25
CA GLN A 14 6.71 -18.64 4.00
C GLN A 14 6.66 -18.39 5.52
N ASN A 15 7.66 -17.67 6.04
CA ASN A 15 7.78 -17.38 7.46
C ASN A 15 6.91 -16.21 7.90
N LEU A 16 6.59 -15.29 6.98
CA LEU A 16 5.81 -14.08 7.23
C LEU A 16 4.32 -14.37 7.40
N VAL A 17 3.80 -15.48 6.84
CA VAL A 17 2.37 -15.84 6.94
C VAL A 17 1.89 -15.90 8.38
N LYS A 18 2.74 -16.36 9.33
CA LYS A 18 2.32 -16.53 10.72
C LYS A 18 2.09 -15.18 11.40
N ASP A 19 2.97 -14.22 11.13
CA ASP A 19 3.01 -12.92 11.78
C ASP A 19 2.00 -11.95 11.14
N HIS A 20 1.68 -12.18 9.86
CA HIS A 20 0.85 -11.31 9.03
C HIS A 20 -0.53 -11.91 8.67
N LYS A 21 -1.09 -12.77 9.53
CA LYS A 21 -2.46 -13.31 9.31
C LYS A 21 -3.54 -12.24 9.41
N ASN A 22 -3.33 -11.24 10.26
CA ASN A 22 -4.24 -10.12 10.49
C ASN A 22 -4.50 -9.30 9.22
N ILE A 23 -3.51 -9.22 8.32
CA ILE A 23 -3.63 -8.51 7.05
C ILE A 23 -4.13 -9.42 5.91
N GLY A 24 -4.50 -10.67 6.20
CA GLY A 24 -5.04 -11.61 5.21
C GLY A 24 -4.00 -12.26 4.30
N LEU A 25 -2.72 -12.29 4.69
CA LEU A 25 -1.68 -12.97 3.92
C LEU A 25 -1.95 -14.49 3.90
N SER A 26 -2.04 -15.07 2.69
CA SER A 26 -2.35 -16.49 2.55
C SER A 26 -1.15 -17.39 2.85
N ALA A 27 -1.41 -18.64 3.23
CA ALA A 27 -0.37 -19.65 3.35
C ALA A 27 0.12 -20.13 1.97
N CYS A 28 1.38 -20.57 1.89
CA CYS A 28 1.88 -21.23 0.69
C CYS A 28 0.99 -22.44 0.32
N GLY A 29 0.78 -22.64 -0.98
CA GLY A 29 0.04 -23.80 -1.46
C GLY A 29 0.79 -25.10 -1.19
N THR A 30 0.07 -26.15 -0.84
CA THR A 30 0.60 -27.52 -0.64
C THR A 30 0.44 -28.39 -1.88
N LYS A 31 0.11 -27.80 -3.03
CA LYS A 31 -0.12 -28.53 -4.29
C LYS A 31 1.19 -29.17 -4.75
N THR A 32 1.11 -30.43 -5.16
CA THR A 32 2.24 -31.22 -5.69
C THR A 32 2.79 -30.66 -6.99
N LYS A 33 1.93 -30.02 -7.80
CA LYS A 33 2.32 -29.21 -8.96
C LYS A 33 1.89 -27.78 -8.70
N GLN A 34 2.85 -26.92 -8.38
CA GLN A 34 2.65 -25.48 -8.27
C GLN A 34 3.76 -24.77 -9.03
N THR A 35 3.46 -23.60 -9.58
CA THR A 35 4.48 -22.79 -10.26
C THR A 35 5.28 -21.99 -9.25
N TRP A 36 6.60 -22.01 -9.38
CA TRP A 36 7.52 -21.21 -8.57
C TRP A 36 8.19 -20.16 -9.43
N ARG A 37 8.31 -18.94 -8.89
CA ARG A 37 8.98 -17.84 -9.57
C ARG A 37 10.07 -17.28 -8.67
N HIS A 38 11.13 -16.74 -9.25
CA HIS A 38 12.15 -16.08 -8.45
C HIS A 38 11.64 -14.75 -7.88
N ALA A 39 11.99 -14.49 -6.61
CA ALA A 39 11.57 -13.27 -5.93
C ALA A 39 12.28 -12.00 -6.47
N ASP A 40 13.39 -12.16 -7.19
CA ASP A 40 14.10 -11.08 -7.87
C ASP A 40 13.60 -10.79 -9.30
N SER A 41 12.52 -11.45 -9.72
CA SER A 41 11.91 -11.22 -11.03
C SER A 41 11.48 -9.75 -11.19
N PRO A 42 11.48 -9.18 -12.40
CA PRO A 42 11.13 -7.77 -12.62
C PRO A 42 9.77 -7.39 -12.03
N ALA A 43 8.77 -8.27 -12.16
CA ALA A 43 7.44 -8.05 -11.59
C ALA A 43 7.46 -8.03 -10.06
N ALA A 44 8.22 -8.93 -9.43
CA ALA A 44 8.34 -8.99 -7.98
C ALA A 44 9.11 -7.79 -7.42
N LYS A 45 10.27 -7.43 -8.00
CA LYS A 45 11.03 -6.23 -7.61
C LYS A 45 10.22 -4.95 -7.67
N LYS A 46 9.30 -4.86 -8.64
CA LYS A 46 8.41 -3.72 -8.82
C LYS A 46 7.27 -3.69 -7.78
N ARG A 47 6.74 -4.85 -7.40
CA ARG A 47 5.57 -4.96 -6.51
C ARG A 47 5.90 -5.09 -5.02
N LEU A 48 6.98 -5.78 -4.66
CA LEU A 48 7.37 -6.02 -3.26
C LEU A 48 7.53 -4.72 -2.43
N PRO A 49 8.11 -3.63 -2.97
CA PRO A 49 8.27 -2.38 -2.21
C PRO A 49 6.95 -1.78 -1.70
N LEU A 50 5.84 -1.99 -2.43
CA LEU A 50 4.51 -1.50 -2.03
C LEU A 50 4.03 -2.10 -0.71
N TYR A 51 4.57 -3.28 -0.34
CA TYR A 51 4.18 -3.99 0.87
C TYR A 51 5.06 -3.66 2.08
N HIS A 52 6.14 -2.90 1.93
CA HIS A 52 7.03 -2.53 3.04
C HIS A 52 6.30 -1.87 4.23
N PRO A 53 5.29 -1.00 4.05
CA PRO A 53 4.56 -0.41 5.18
C PRO A 53 3.72 -1.43 5.98
N TYR A 54 3.37 -2.56 5.36
CA TYR A 54 2.49 -3.57 5.95
C TYR A 54 3.25 -4.81 6.42
N ILE A 55 4.38 -5.12 5.76
CA ILE A 55 5.25 -6.26 6.01
C ILE A 55 6.69 -5.72 6.05
N PRO A 56 7.11 -5.09 7.15
CA PRO A 56 8.40 -4.42 7.25
C PRO A 56 9.59 -5.37 7.07
N GLU A 57 9.44 -6.66 7.37
CA GLU A 57 10.46 -7.69 7.20
C GLU A 57 10.90 -7.86 5.74
N LEU A 58 10.08 -7.42 4.78
CA LEU A 58 10.45 -7.41 3.36
C LEU A 58 11.59 -6.44 3.06
N VAL A 59 11.75 -5.38 3.85
CA VAL A 59 12.84 -4.40 3.65
C VAL A 59 14.20 -5.08 3.82
N ASP A 60 14.35 -5.88 4.87
CA ASP A 60 15.59 -6.63 5.13
C ASP A 60 15.86 -7.68 4.06
N LEU A 61 14.80 -8.33 3.58
CA LEU A 61 14.84 -9.36 2.54
C LEU A 61 15.07 -8.79 1.14
N HIS A 62 14.85 -7.49 0.92
CA HIS A 62 14.98 -6.85 -0.40
C HIS A 62 16.40 -6.94 -0.97
N SER A 63 17.42 -6.90 -0.10
CA SER A 63 18.83 -7.06 -0.48
C SER A 63 19.17 -8.48 -0.97
N SER A 64 18.36 -9.48 -0.61
CA SER A 64 18.64 -10.91 -0.80
C SER A 64 17.59 -11.64 -1.62
N LEU A 65 16.74 -10.92 -2.38
CA LEU A 65 15.66 -11.50 -3.21
C LEU A 65 16.11 -12.63 -4.15
N SER A 66 17.36 -12.62 -4.61
CA SER A 66 17.91 -13.68 -5.48
C SER A 66 17.94 -15.06 -4.80
N SER A 67 17.94 -15.10 -3.46
CA SER A 67 17.97 -16.31 -2.63
C SER A 67 16.58 -16.87 -2.32
N TYR A 68 15.51 -16.22 -2.78
CA TYR A 68 14.13 -16.60 -2.48
C TYR A 68 13.30 -16.86 -3.73
N SER A 69 12.23 -17.61 -3.52
CA SER A 69 11.16 -17.81 -4.49
C SER A 69 9.84 -17.18 -4.04
N ILE A 70 8.88 -17.17 -4.94
CA ILE A 70 7.49 -16.82 -4.70
C ILE A 70 6.66 -17.98 -5.24
N CYS A 71 5.86 -18.59 -4.35
CA CYS A 71 4.94 -19.64 -4.74
C CYS A 71 3.77 -19.07 -5.56
N GLU A 72 3.06 -19.94 -6.29
CA GLU A 72 1.92 -19.54 -7.12
C GLU A 72 0.85 -18.75 -6.35
N THR A 73 0.53 -19.17 -5.12
CA THR A 73 -0.46 -18.51 -4.28
C THR A 73 -0.06 -17.06 -3.98
N HIS A 74 1.17 -16.85 -3.51
CA HIS A 74 1.67 -15.51 -3.20
C HIS A 74 1.87 -14.66 -4.44
N TYR A 75 2.32 -15.26 -5.54
CA TYR A 75 2.41 -14.53 -6.80
C TYR A 75 1.04 -14.02 -7.24
N ASN A 76 0.01 -14.86 -7.17
CA ASN A 76 -1.34 -14.46 -7.57
C ASN A 76 -1.98 -13.45 -6.61
N GLN A 77 -1.68 -13.56 -5.31
CA GLN A 77 -2.20 -12.65 -4.29
C GLN A 77 -1.54 -11.26 -4.35
N LEU A 78 -0.20 -11.22 -4.44
CA LEU A 78 0.59 -10.00 -4.19
C LEU A 78 1.18 -9.38 -5.47
N ILE A 79 1.42 -10.18 -6.51
CA ILE A 79 2.16 -9.73 -7.69
C ILE A 79 1.25 -9.58 -8.91
N SER A 80 0.38 -10.58 -9.16
CA SER A 80 -0.46 -10.64 -10.36
C SER A 80 -1.70 -9.76 -10.30
N LYS A 81 -2.21 -9.46 -9.10
CA LYS A 81 -3.47 -8.74 -8.90
C LYS A 81 -3.27 -7.61 -7.90
N ASP A 82 -3.96 -6.50 -8.11
CA ASP A 82 -3.88 -5.34 -7.21
C ASP A 82 -4.86 -5.43 -6.02
N ASN A 83 -5.83 -6.33 -6.09
CA ASN A 83 -6.93 -6.42 -5.13
C ASN A 83 -6.45 -6.53 -3.67
N PHE A 84 -5.39 -7.29 -3.43
CA PHE A 84 -4.84 -7.44 -2.08
C PHE A 84 -4.24 -6.12 -1.57
N TYR A 85 -3.49 -5.40 -2.41
CA TYR A 85 -2.92 -4.11 -2.06
C TYR A 85 -4.01 -3.05 -1.80
N GLN A 86 -5.06 -3.01 -2.64
CA GLN A 86 -6.21 -2.13 -2.43
C GLN A 86 -6.96 -2.44 -1.13
N GLN A 87 -7.08 -3.72 -0.77
CA GLN A 87 -7.67 -4.12 0.51
C GLN A 87 -6.85 -3.61 1.70
N LEU A 88 -5.51 -3.68 1.63
CA LEU A 88 -4.63 -3.15 2.66
C LEU A 88 -4.78 -1.63 2.81
N LEU A 89 -4.81 -0.90 1.69
CA LEU A 89 -5.01 0.55 1.68
C LEU A 89 -6.35 0.93 2.34
N ASN A 90 -7.45 0.28 1.94
CA ASN A 90 -8.77 0.54 2.51
C ASN A 90 -8.83 0.26 4.01
N ASN A 91 -8.18 -0.80 4.49
CA ASN A 91 -8.11 -1.14 5.90
C ASN A 91 -7.21 -0.18 6.72
N SER A 92 -6.18 0.40 6.10
CA SER A 92 -5.31 1.40 6.73
C SER A 92 -5.95 2.78 6.84
N LEU A 93 -6.80 3.14 5.86
CA LEU A 93 -7.49 4.44 5.79
C LEU A 93 -8.75 4.47 6.66
N PHE A 94 -9.35 3.31 6.92
CA PHE A 94 -10.50 3.16 7.81
C PHE A 94 -10.21 2.05 8.82
N PRO A 95 -9.71 2.37 10.04
CA PRO A 95 -9.63 1.37 11.09
C PRO A 95 -11.04 0.80 11.31
N PRO A 96 -11.18 -0.50 11.63
CA PRO A 96 -12.49 -1.10 11.80
C PRO A 96 -13.19 -0.45 12.99
N SER A 97 -14.11 0.47 12.69
CA SER A 97 -15.21 0.80 13.58
C SER A 97 -15.90 -0.52 13.88
N SER A 98 -15.87 -0.90 15.15
CA SER A 98 -16.51 -2.10 15.67
C SER A 98 -17.90 -2.33 15.07
N SER A 99 -18.11 -3.55 14.59
CA SER A 99 -19.40 -4.20 14.32
C SER A 99 -20.34 -3.53 13.31
N SER A 100 -20.46 -4.13 12.12
CA SER A 100 -21.76 -4.61 11.63
C SER A 100 -21.57 -5.64 10.52
N SER A 101 -21.96 -6.87 10.83
CA SER A 101 -22.22 -7.93 9.88
C SER A 101 -23.22 -7.44 8.83
N SER A 102 -22.88 -7.52 7.55
CA SER A 102 -23.88 -7.51 6.48
C SER A 102 -23.33 -8.25 5.27
N SER A 103 -23.70 -9.53 5.23
CA SER A 103 -23.89 -10.29 3.99
C SER A 103 -24.76 -9.47 3.04
N VAL A 104 -24.26 -9.17 1.84
CA VAL A 104 -25.12 -8.68 0.77
C VAL A 104 -24.89 -9.56 -0.46
N HIS A 105 -25.83 -10.50 -0.61
CA HIS A 105 -26.15 -11.09 -1.89
C HIS A 105 -26.46 -9.99 -2.89
N GLN A 106 -25.66 -9.98 -3.95
CA GLN A 106 -25.96 -9.41 -5.26
C GLN A 106 -27.39 -9.80 -5.67
N PHE A 107 -28.26 -8.84 -6.00
CA PHE A 107 -29.13 -8.87 -7.19
C PHE A 107 -29.99 -7.58 -7.31
N GLN A 108 -30.04 -7.12 -8.56
CA GLN A 108 -31.06 -6.31 -9.24
C GLN A 108 -31.02 -4.77 -9.15
N THR A 109 -30.67 -4.23 -10.32
CA THR A 109 -31.03 -2.94 -10.90
C THR A 109 -32.54 -2.70 -10.85
N ASP A 110 -32.96 -1.45 -10.67
CA ASP A 110 -33.78 -0.71 -11.65
C ASP A 110 -33.99 0.77 -11.26
N THR A 111 -33.71 1.64 -12.24
CA THR A 111 -34.30 2.94 -12.60
C THR A 111 -35.17 3.70 -11.57
N ASN A 112 -34.92 5.01 -11.35
CA ASN A 112 -35.47 6.11 -12.17
C ASN A 112 -35.30 7.51 -11.51
N SER A 113 -34.97 8.47 -12.39
CA SER A 113 -35.13 9.94 -12.43
C SER A 113 -35.57 10.83 -11.25
N ASP A 114 -35.02 12.06 -11.35
CA ASP A 114 -35.62 13.37 -11.05
C ASP A 114 -35.14 14.20 -9.83
N ASN A 115 -34.23 15.13 -10.16
CA ASN A 115 -34.36 16.59 -9.98
C ASN A 115 -34.82 17.15 -8.62
N ASN A 116 -33.99 17.97 -7.97
CA ASN A 116 -33.97 19.44 -8.15
C ASN A 116 -33.44 20.20 -6.90
N SER A 117 -32.51 21.12 -7.16
CA SER A 117 -32.32 22.45 -6.56
C SER A 117 -32.15 22.70 -5.04
N THR A 118 -30.96 23.23 -4.73
CA THR A 118 -30.72 24.57 -4.13
C THR A 118 -31.11 24.81 -2.66
N SER A 119 -30.12 25.15 -1.82
CA SER A 119 -30.05 26.45 -1.13
C SER A 119 -28.78 26.59 -0.29
N ILE A 120 -28.06 27.69 -0.53
CA ILE A 120 -26.91 28.18 0.24
C ILE A 120 -27.46 28.95 1.44
N SER A 121 -27.00 28.63 2.65
CA SER A 121 -27.01 29.57 3.79
C SER A 121 -25.65 29.53 4.47
N ARG A 122 -24.94 30.66 4.41
CA ARG A 122 -23.72 30.93 5.18
C ARG A 122 -24.10 31.41 6.56
N THR A 123 -23.50 30.82 7.59
CA THR A 123 -23.10 31.54 8.81
C THR A 123 -21.77 30.97 9.30
N HIS A 124 -20.89 31.90 9.66
CA HIS A 124 -19.48 31.76 9.92
C HIS A 124 -19.24 31.33 11.38
N GLU A 125 -18.50 30.24 11.62
CA GLU A 125 -17.51 30.13 12.70
C GLU A 125 -16.70 28.82 12.59
N GLU A 126 -15.38 29.02 12.48
CA GLU A 126 -14.23 28.11 12.60
C GLU A 126 -14.45 26.60 12.78
N VAL A 127 -14.24 25.81 11.71
CA VAL A 127 -13.76 24.42 11.82
C VAL A 127 -12.85 24.06 10.64
N THR A 128 -11.53 24.14 10.89
CA THR A 128 -10.40 23.35 10.38
C THR A 128 -10.53 22.62 9.02
N ASP A 129 -9.74 23.04 8.02
CA ASP A 129 -8.91 22.33 7.01
C ASP A 129 -9.26 20.94 6.43
N PHE A 130 -10.38 20.30 6.79
CA PHE A 130 -10.67 18.91 6.42
C PHE A 130 -11.55 18.78 5.16
N ILE A 131 -12.36 19.79 4.86
CA ILE A 131 -13.34 19.76 3.75
C ILE A 131 -12.65 19.96 2.38
N GLY A 132 -11.50 20.64 2.33
CA GLY A 132 -10.72 20.84 1.09
C GLY A 132 -10.16 19.55 0.50
N SER A 133 -9.82 18.58 1.35
CA SER A 133 -9.27 17.28 0.94
C SER A 133 -10.35 16.34 0.38
N HIS A 134 -11.58 16.40 0.91
CA HIS A 134 -12.69 15.53 0.46
C HIS A 134 -13.11 15.84 -0.99
N LEU A 135 -13.29 17.12 -1.34
CA LEU A 135 -13.64 17.53 -2.71
C LEU A 135 -12.53 17.26 -3.73
N SER A 136 -11.27 17.19 -3.28
CA SER A 136 -10.12 16.93 -4.15
C SER A 136 -9.99 15.44 -4.49
N ILE A 137 -10.30 14.56 -3.53
CA ILE A 137 -10.29 13.10 -3.72
C ILE A 137 -11.50 12.63 -4.53
N GLU A 138 -12.67 13.25 -4.35
CA GLU A 138 -13.89 12.89 -5.07
C GLU A 138 -13.84 13.30 -6.56
N ARG A 139 -13.13 14.40 -6.88
CA ARG A 139 -12.78 14.74 -8.27
C ARG A 139 -11.77 13.78 -8.88
N ALA A 140 -10.81 13.29 -8.09
CA ALA A 140 -9.88 12.26 -8.55
C ALA A 140 -10.62 10.96 -8.87
N LYS A 141 -11.55 10.52 -8.01
CA LYS A 141 -12.40 9.34 -8.25
C LYS A 141 -13.25 9.46 -9.53
N ASN A 142 -13.84 10.63 -9.81
CA ASN A 142 -14.64 10.83 -11.03
C ASN A 142 -13.83 10.84 -12.34
N LEU A 143 -12.51 10.98 -12.28
CA LEU A 143 -11.63 10.84 -13.46
C LEU A 143 -11.27 9.37 -13.77
N PHE A 144 -11.52 8.43 -12.85
CA PHE A 144 -11.10 7.02 -13.00
C PHE A 144 -12.08 6.14 -13.78
N ASP A 145 -13.32 6.57 -14.04
CA ASP A 145 -14.30 5.76 -14.77
C ASP A 145 -14.22 5.87 -16.30
N LYS A 146 -13.16 6.47 -16.85
CA LYS A 146 -13.07 6.71 -18.30
C LYS A 146 -11.65 6.65 -18.86
N SER A 147 -10.99 5.49 -18.78
CA SER A 147 -10.08 5.03 -19.85
C SER A 147 -9.46 3.67 -19.52
N GLN A 148 -9.77 2.68 -20.34
CA GLN A 148 -9.14 1.35 -20.35
C GLN A 148 -7.65 1.39 -20.78
N ASP A 149 -7.12 2.57 -21.13
CA ASP A 149 -5.76 2.76 -21.69
C ASP A 149 -4.75 3.47 -20.76
N ASN A 150 -5.11 3.82 -19.51
CA ASN A 150 -4.24 4.60 -18.62
C ASN A 150 -3.53 3.81 -17.50
N SER A 151 -3.63 2.47 -17.50
CA SER A 151 -3.04 1.56 -16.51
C SER A 151 -1.58 1.88 -16.17
N ASP A 152 -0.75 2.10 -17.19
CA ASP A 152 0.69 2.32 -17.00
C ASP A 152 1.00 3.69 -16.40
N VAL A 153 0.21 4.71 -16.77
CA VAL A 153 0.31 6.06 -16.20
C VAL A 153 -0.17 6.07 -14.76
N THR A 154 -1.28 5.38 -14.46
CA THR A 154 -1.77 5.20 -13.09
C THR A 154 -0.76 4.45 -12.22
N TYR A 155 -0.09 3.43 -12.76
CA TYR A 155 0.99 2.75 -12.06
C TYR A 155 2.17 3.71 -11.79
N ALA A 156 2.60 4.47 -12.80
CA ALA A 156 3.72 5.41 -12.64
C ALA A 156 3.41 6.51 -11.62
N ILE A 157 2.17 7.00 -11.59
CA ILE A 157 1.72 8.00 -10.60
C ILE A 157 1.74 7.41 -9.19
N THR A 158 1.23 6.19 -9.00
CA THR A 158 1.23 5.54 -7.68
C THR A 158 2.64 5.25 -7.16
N GLU A 159 3.55 4.83 -8.05
CA GLU A 159 4.97 4.65 -7.75
C GLU A 159 5.64 5.97 -7.33
N LEU A 160 5.41 7.05 -8.07
CA LEU A 160 5.96 8.37 -7.74
C LEU A 160 5.42 8.92 -6.42
N LEU A 161 4.12 8.74 -6.15
CA LEU A 161 3.51 9.14 -4.87
C LEU A 161 4.13 8.38 -3.69
N PHE A 162 4.44 7.09 -3.87
CA PHE A 162 5.10 6.29 -2.85
C PHE A 162 6.53 6.77 -2.57
N GLN A 163 7.31 7.04 -3.61
CA GLN A 163 8.67 7.59 -3.46
C GLN A 163 8.66 8.95 -2.76
N LEU A 164 7.66 9.79 -3.04
CA LEU A 164 7.51 11.08 -2.37
C LEU A 164 7.21 10.93 -0.87
N GLU A 165 6.41 9.94 -0.47
CA GLU A 165 6.11 9.73 0.96
C GLU A 165 7.35 9.20 1.71
N ILE A 166 8.15 8.33 1.10
CA ILE A 166 9.44 7.89 1.67
C ILE A 166 10.38 9.09 1.83
N GLN A 167 10.59 9.87 0.78
CA GLN A 167 11.48 11.04 0.82
C GLN A 167 11.03 12.06 1.86
N LYS A 168 9.72 12.26 2.01
CA LYS A 168 9.16 13.11 3.06
C LYS A 168 9.48 12.58 4.46
N GLY A 169 9.41 11.27 4.68
CA GLY A 169 9.84 10.63 5.92
C GLY A 169 11.32 10.89 6.24
N GLU A 170 12.21 10.67 5.28
CA GLU A 170 13.65 10.92 5.42
C GLU A 170 13.95 12.38 5.74
N ILE A 171 13.26 13.33 5.10
CA ILE A 171 13.40 14.76 5.39
C ILE A 171 12.98 15.09 6.83
N ILE A 172 11.90 14.50 7.32
CA ILE A 172 11.44 14.71 8.70
C ILE A 172 12.48 14.21 9.70
N GLU A 173 13.05 13.03 9.46
CA GLU A 173 14.08 12.44 10.32
C GLU A 173 15.38 13.27 10.30
N LEU A 174 15.85 13.65 9.11
CA LEU A 174 17.02 14.53 8.97
C LEU A 174 16.81 15.86 9.69
N ARG A 175 15.62 16.46 9.58
CA ARG A 175 15.30 17.71 10.28
C ARG A 175 15.34 17.53 11.79
N LYS A 176 14.86 16.41 12.31
CA LYS A 176 14.94 16.07 13.74
C LYS A 176 16.39 15.95 14.19
N ASN A 177 17.20 15.18 13.47
CA ASN A 177 18.62 14.98 13.79
C ASN A 177 19.39 16.30 13.79
N ILE A 178 19.16 17.16 12.79
CA ILE A 178 19.79 18.49 12.74
C ILE A 178 19.37 19.34 13.96
N SER A 179 18.09 19.28 14.36
CA SER A 179 17.61 20.01 15.54
C SER A 179 18.35 19.57 16.81
N GLU A 180 18.49 18.26 17.01
CA GLU A 180 19.20 17.68 18.17
C GLU A 180 20.67 18.13 18.18
N TYR A 181 21.38 18.03 17.04
CA TYR A 181 22.76 18.52 16.94
C TYR A 181 22.88 20.03 17.20
N CYS A 182 21.92 20.83 16.73
CA CYS A 182 21.90 22.27 17.00
C CYS A 182 21.73 22.55 18.51
N GLU A 183 20.87 21.81 19.20
CA GLU A 183 20.68 21.92 20.65
C GLU A 183 21.94 21.53 21.43
N GLU A 184 22.59 20.43 21.04
CA GLU A 184 23.86 19.99 21.64
C GLU A 184 24.97 21.03 21.47
N ILE A 185 25.11 21.62 20.28
CA ILE A 185 26.09 22.67 20.02
C ILE A 185 25.81 23.91 20.88
N VAL A 186 24.54 24.30 21.02
CA VAL A 186 24.13 25.41 21.89
C VAL A 186 24.46 25.10 23.34
N HIS A 187 24.24 23.86 23.80
CA HIS A 187 24.58 23.44 25.15
C HIS A 187 26.10 23.47 25.40
N LEU A 188 26.89 22.93 24.47
CA LEU A 188 28.35 22.97 24.55
C LEU A 188 28.90 24.39 24.57
N LYS A 189 28.34 25.31 23.77
CA LYS A 189 28.71 26.73 23.79
C LYS A 189 28.39 27.46 25.10
N LYS A 190 27.51 26.92 25.95
CA LYS A 190 27.21 27.49 27.28
C LYS A 190 28.18 27.01 28.36
N LEU A 191 28.92 25.93 28.10
CA LEU A 191 29.87 25.32 29.04
C LEU A 191 31.31 25.87 28.89
N TYR A 192 31.57 26.63 27.83
CA TYR A 192 32.83 27.34 27.56
C TYR A 192 32.59 28.85 27.57
#